data_AF-A0A7X3MGR8-F1
#
_entry.id   AF-A0A7X3MGR8-F1
#
_cell.length_a   1.000
_cell.length_b   1.000
_cell.length_c   1.000
_cell.angle_alpha   90.00
_cell.angle_beta   90.00
_cell.angle_gamma   90.00
#
_symmetry.space_group_name_H-M   'P 1'
#
loop_
_entity.id
_entity.type
_entity.pdbx_description
1 polymer ?
#
loop_
_entity_poly.entity_id
_entity_poly.type
_entity_poly.pdbx_seq_one_letter_code
_entity_poly.pdbx_strand_id
1 'polypeptide(L)'
;MWDFPVMEGIAFPDANRVHPLMQGRVEKLIYELAKDQNIRRVVLFGSSLEFRCNSASDMDIYIEKFDSGKKLEYVPELDCEIDIVTNLSHDNRLYHEIEQTGLLLFER
;
A
#
# COMPACT_ATOMS: atom_id res chain seq x y z
N MET A 1 5.39 5.74 -13.46
CA MET A 1 4.25 4.97 -12.92
C MET A 1 3.31 4.62 -14.06
N TRP A 2 2.72 3.43 -14.06
CA TRP A 2 1.86 2.96 -15.13
C TRP A 2 0.44 3.56 -15.04
N ASP A 3 -0.34 3.41 -16.12
CA ASP A 3 -1.72 3.87 -16.22
C ASP A 3 -2.60 2.71 -16.69
N PHE A 4 -3.29 2.09 -15.74
CA PHE A 4 -4.11 0.90 -15.89
C PHE A 4 -5.60 1.26 -15.99
N PRO A 5 -6.41 0.39 -16.61
CA PRO A 5 -7.86 0.53 -16.51
C PRO A 5 -8.30 0.43 -15.04
N VAL A 6 -9.23 1.28 -14.63
CA VAL A 6 -9.89 1.20 -13.34
C VAL A 6 -11.03 0.18 -13.44
N MET A 7 -11.02 -0.81 -12.54
CA MET A 7 -12.04 -1.85 -12.50
C MET A 7 -13.38 -1.29 -12.03
N GLU A 8 -14.48 -1.90 -12.48
CA GLU A 8 -15.83 -1.50 -12.06
C GLU A 8 -15.99 -1.61 -10.54
N GLY A 9 -16.60 -0.58 -9.93
CA GLY A 9 -16.83 -0.51 -8.49
C GLY A 9 -15.67 0.03 -7.66
N ILE A 10 -14.48 0.23 -8.25
CA ILE A 10 -13.32 0.80 -7.57
C ILE A 10 -13.42 2.33 -7.50
N ALA A 11 -13.27 2.89 -6.31
CA ALA A 11 -13.42 4.29 -6.00
C ALA A 11 -12.40 4.77 -4.95
N PHE A 12 -11.12 4.80 -5.32
CA PHE A 12 -10.07 5.50 -4.55
C PHE A 12 -9.16 6.35 -5.46
N PRO A 13 -8.51 7.41 -4.93
CA PRO A 13 -7.59 8.23 -5.69
C PRO A 13 -6.45 7.42 -6.32
N ASP A 14 -6.07 7.77 -7.55
CA ASP A 14 -4.97 7.13 -8.28
C ASP A 14 -5.10 5.61 -8.46
N ALA A 15 -6.34 5.07 -8.44
CA ALA A 15 -6.59 3.64 -8.67
C ALA A 15 -6.02 3.12 -10.00
N ASN A 16 -5.93 3.97 -11.02
CA ASN A 16 -5.30 3.66 -12.30
C ASN A 16 -3.77 3.44 -12.20
N ARG A 17 -3.13 3.79 -11.08
CA ARG A 17 -1.72 3.48 -10.82
C ARG A 17 -1.52 2.09 -10.25
N VAL A 18 -2.59 1.46 -9.74
CA VAL A 18 -2.58 0.12 -9.18
C VAL A 18 -2.98 -0.88 -10.25
N HIS A 19 -2.25 -1.99 -10.32
CA HIS A 19 -2.56 -3.06 -11.25
C HIS A 19 -4.01 -3.56 -11.04
N PRO A 20 -4.80 -3.83 -12.11
CA PRO A 20 -6.22 -4.17 -11.99
C PRO A 20 -6.52 -5.36 -11.06
N LEU A 21 -5.60 -6.32 -10.98
CA LEU A 21 -5.72 -7.47 -10.06
C LEU A 21 -5.71 -7.07 -8.58
N MET A 22 -5.12 -5.92 -8.22
CA MET A 22 -4.91 -5.49 -6.84
C MET A 22 -5.83 -4.35 -6.40
N GLN A 23 -6.49 -3.64 -7.32
CA GLN A 23 -7.29 -2.44 -7.00
C GLN A 23 -8.32 -2.66 -5.89
N GLY A 24 -9.12 -3.74 -5.96
CA GLY A 24 -10.10 -4.05 -4.91
C GLY A 24 -9.49 -4.38 -3.55
N ARG A 25 -8.32 -5.03 -3.55
CA ARG A 25 -7.57 -5.33 -2.31
C ARG A 25 -7.01 -4.06 -1.69
N VAL A 26 -6.46 -3.17 -2.51
CA VAL A 26 -5.93 -1.87 -2.09
C VAL A 26 -7.04 -0.98 -1.54
N GLU A 27 -8.20 -0.93 -2.16
CA GLU A 27 -9.34 -0.16 -1.64
C GLU A 27 -9.76 -0.62 -0.24
N LYS A 28 -9.88 -1.95 -0.04
CA LYS A 28 -10.17 -2.54 1.27
C LYS A 28 -9.05 -2.24 2.27
N LEU A 29 -7.79 -2.33 1.85
CA LEU A 29 -6.62 -2.00 2.68
C LEU A 29 -6.70 -0.54 3.17
N ILE A 30 -6.97 0.41 2.27
CA ILE A 30 -7.10 1.84 2.59
C ILE A 30 -8.17 2.01 3.67
N TYR A 31 -9.37 1.47 3.46
CA TYR A 31 -10.49 1.62 4.39
C TYR A 31 -10.18 1.07 5.78
N GLU A 32 -9.52 -0.08 5.86
CA GLU A 32 -9.19 -0.73 7.14
C GLU A 32 -8.04 -0.04 7.88
N LEU A 33 -6.94 0.29 7.20
CA LEU A 33 -5.82 1.03 7.81
C LEU A 33 -6.21 2.48 8.16
N ALA A 34 -7.18 3.05 7.45
CA ALA A 34 -7.73 4.38 7.76
C ALA A 34 -8.50 4.45 9.10
N LYS A 35 -8.70 3.33 9.81
CA LYS A 35 -9.31 3.32 11.15
C LYS A 35 -8.27 3.49 12.26
N ASP A 36 -7.07 2.96 12.05
CA ASP A 36 -5.98 3.02 13.03
C ASP A 36 -5.39 4.43 13.09
N GLN A 37 -5.57 5.11 14.22
CA GLN A 37 -5.13 6.51 14.43
C GLN A 37 -3.62 6.64 14.63
N ASN A 38 -2.91 5.54 14.88
CA ASN A 38 -1.46 5.54 15.03
C ASN A 38 -0.73 5.53 13.68
N ILE A 39 -1.43 5.24 12.58
CA ILE A 39 -0.85 5.29 11.23
C ILE A 39 -0.79 6.75 10.75
N ARG A 40 0.41 7.21 10.43
CA ARG A 40 0.67 8.52 9.82
C ARG A 40 0.52 8.46 8.32
N ARG A 41 1.14 7.48 7.67
CA ARG A 41 1.24 7.38 6.21
C ARG A 41 1.26 5.93 5.76
N VAL A 42 0.60 5.64 4.64
CA VAL A 42 0.66 4.33 3.96
C VAL A 42 1.07 4.52 2.51
N VAL A 43 2.07 3.77 2.07
CA VAL A 43 2.58 3.77 0.69
C VAL A 43 2.55 2.34 0.16
N LEU A 44 1.86 2.14 -0.96
CA LEU A 44 1.92 0.91 -1.74
C LEU A 44 3.18 0.96 -2.62
N PHE A 45 3.93 -0.13 -2.70
CA PHE A 45 5.08 -0.19 -3.59
C PHE A 45 5.20 -1.58 -4.25
N GLY A 46 6.29 -1.79 -4.98
CA GLY A 46 6.59 -3.09 -5.57
C GLY A 46 5.65 -3.48 -6.71
N SER A 47 5.41 -4.79 -6.82
CA SER A 47 4.83 -5.38 -8.03
C SER A 47 3.39 -4.93 -8.29
N SER A 48 2.65 -4.55 -7.25
CA SER A 48 1.25 -4.06 -7.35
C SER A 48 1.09 -2.81 -8.21
N LEU A 49 2.19 -2.09 -8.48
CA LEU A 49 2.22 -0.90 -9.34
C LEU A 49 2.78 -1.17 -10.75
N GLU A 50 3.10 -2.42 -11.08
CA GLU A 50 3.82 -2.80 -12.29
C GLU A 50 3.06 -3.82 -13.16
N PHE A 51 3.40 -3.87 -14.46
CA PHE A 51 2.84 -4.86 -15.40
C PHE A 51 3.17 -6.32 -15.09
N ARG A 52 4.22 -6.58 -14.28
CA ARG A 52 4.60 -7.95 -13.89
C ARG A 52 3.73 -8.54 -12.78
N CYS A 53 2.82 -7.75 -12.20
CA CYS A 53 1.85 -8.21 -11.23
C CYS A 53 1.01 -9.35 -11.80
N ASN A 54 0.82 -10.41 -11.02
CA ASN A 54 0.01 -11.55 -11.38
C ASN A 54 -0.79 -12.06 -10.17
N SER A 55 -1.60 -13.11 -10.36
CA SER A 55 -2.48 -13.64 -9.33
C SER A 55 -1.77 -14.24 -8.11
N ALA A 56 -0.48 -14.54 -8.22
CA ALA A 56 0.36 -15.03 -7.13
C ALA A 56 1.30 -13.93 -6.58
N SER A 57 1.08 -12.67 -6.96
CA SER A 57 1.85 -11.54 -6.42
C SER A 57 1.34 -11.15 -5.04
N ASP A 58 2.29 -10.81 -4.17
CA ASP A 58 2.02 -10.28 -2.84
C ASP A 58 1.80 -8.76 -2.91
N MET A 59 1.34 -8.19 -1.79
CA MET A 59 1.15 -6.74 -1.66
C MET A 59 2.18 -6.13 -0.72
N ASP A 60 3.12 -5.38 -1.29
CA ASP A 60 4.18 -4.69 -0.55
C ASP A 60 3.69 -3.33 -0.05
N ILE A 61 3.65 -3.13 1.27
CA ILE A 61 3.20 -1.87 1.88
C ILE A 61 4.20 -1.33 2.88
N TYR A 62 4.40 -0.02 2.81
CA TYR A 62 5.15 0.73 3.80
C TYR A 62 4.19 1.52 4.67
N ILE A 63 4.29 1.34 5.98
CA ILE A 63 3.48 2.04 6.97
C ILE A 63 4.39 2.84 7.89
N GLU A 64 4.13 4.14 7.94
CA GLU A 64 4.73 5.00 8.93
C GLU A 64 3.74 5.25 10.06
N LYS A 65 4.19 5.00 11.29
CA LYS A 65 3.39 5.19 12.51
C LYS A 65 3.91 6.37 13.32
N PHE A 66 3.02 7.07 14.02
CA PHE A 66 3.38 8.09 15.00
C PHE A 66 4.15 7.49 16.18
N ASP A 67 3.62 6.40 16.76
CA ASP A 67 4.30 5.58 17.76
C ASP A 67 4.74 4.26 17.11
N SER A 68 6.04 4.14 16.85
CA SER A 68 6.62 2.96 16.20
C SER A 68 6.56 1.70 17.08
N GLY A 69 6.45 1.85 18.41
CA GLY A 69 6.36 0.75 19.37
C GLY A 69 4.96 0.13 19.45
N LYS A 70 3.92 0.84 19.02
CA LYS A 70 2.55 0.30 18.96
C LYS A 70 2.38 -0.64 17.77
N LYS A 71 1.70 -1.76 18.02
CA LYS A 71 1.25 -2.68 16.97
C LYS A 71 0.10 -2.03 16.18
N LEU A 72 -0.11 -2.52 14.96
CA LEU A 72 -1.32 -2.18 14.20
C LEU A 72 -2.55 -2.70 14.96
N GLU A 73 -3.58 -1.87 15.08
CA GLU A 73 -4.82 -2.26 15.75
C GLU A 73 -5.57 -3.34 14.97
N TYR A 74 -5.51 -3.25 13.64
CA TYR A 74 -6.12 -4.20 12.72
C TYR A 74 -5.23 -4.44 11.51
N VAL A 75 -5.05 -5.71 11.15
CA VAL A 75 -4.42 -6.11 9.89
C VAL A 75 -5.54 -6.60 8.98
N PRO A 76 -5.77 -5.96 7.82
CA PRO A 76 -6.86 -6.35 6.93
C PRO A 76 -6.72 -7.79 6.44
N GLU A 77 -7.81 -8.55 6.57
CA GLU A 77 -7.92 -9.88 5.97
C GLU A 77 -8.12 -9.73 4.46
N LEU A 78 -7.04 -9.97 3.71
CA LEU A 78 -7.03 -10.00 2.25
C LEU A 78 -6.74 -11.41 1.76
N ASP A 79 -7.19 -11.72 0.55
CA ASP A 79 -6.94 -12.98 -0.15
C ASP A 79 -5.59 -12.96 -0.91
N CYS A 80 -4.59 -12.27 -0.35
CA CYS A 80 -3.19 -12.25 -0.79
C CYS A 80 -2.26 -12.11 0.42
N GLU A 81 -1.00 -12.47 0.25
CA GLU A 81 0.02 -12.17 1.26
C GLU A 81 0.31 -10.66 1.28
N ILE A 82 0.64 -10.13 2.45
CA ILE A 82 0.93 -8.71 2.64
C ILE A 82 2.29 -8.60 3.34
N ASP A 83 3.23 -7.97 2.64
CA ASP A 83 4.54 -7.66 3.18
C ASP A 83 4.54 -6.24 3.75
N ILE A 84 4.61 -6.15 5.08
CA ILE A 84 4.53 -4.88 5.81
C ILE A 84 5.92 -4.45 6.26
N VAL A 85 6.37 -3.31 5.76
CA VAL A 85 7.57 -2.61 6.21
C VAL A 85 7.16 -1.38 7.01
N THR A 86 7.79 -1.14 8.17
CA THR A 86 7.41 -0.01 9.03
C THR A 86 8.60 0.86 9.44
N ASN A 87 8.35 2.17 9.57
CA ASN A 87 9.24 3.15 10.21
C ASN A 87 10.74 3.01 9.84
N LEU A 88 11.03 2.77 8.56
CA LEU A 88 12.40 2.74 8.05
C LEU A 88 13.12 4.07 8.34
N SER A 89 14.43 3.97 8.58
CA SER A 89 15.28 5.16 8.66
C SER A 89 15.40 5.83 7.29
N HIS A 90 15.60 7.16 7.29
CA HIS A 90 15.65 7.96 6.07
C HIS A 90 16.91 7.72 5.22
N ASP A 91 17.93 7.07 5.79
CA ASP A 91 19.14 6.61 5.08
C ASP A 91 18.97 5.21 4.47
N ASN A 92 17.82 4.57 4.68
CA ASN A 92 17.57 3.23 4.18
C ASN A 92 17.33 3.26 2.66
N ARG A 93 18.06 2.40 1.93
CA ARG A 93 17.91 2.29 0.47
C ARG A 93 16.48 1.96 0.03
N LEU A 94 15.80 1.05 0.73
CA LEU A 94 14.41 0.70 0.43
C LEU A 94 13.48 1.87 0.69
N TYR A 95 13.71 2.66 1.75
CA TYR A 95 12.94 3.88 1.99
C TYR A 95 13.06 4.87 0.82
N HIS A 96 14.26 5.10 0.29
CA HIS A 96 14.45 5.93 -0.89
C HIS A 96 13.75 5.40 -2.14
N GLU A 97 13.73 4.08 -2.34
CA GLU A 97 13.02 3.45 -3.45
C GLU A 97 11.50 3.62 -3.33
N ILE A 98 10.95 3.43 -2.12
CA ILE A 98 9.54 3.65 -1.80
C ILE A 98 9.16 5.11 -2.05
N GLU A 99 9.98 6.07 -1.62
CA GLU A 99 9.74 7.50 -1.87
C GLU A 99 9.71 7.86 -3.37
N GLN A 100 10.52 7.19 -4.19
CA GLN A 100 10.63 7.47 -5.62
C GLN A 100 9.55 6.79 -6.46
N THR A 101 9.15 5.57 -6.08
CA THR A 101 8.36 4.68 -6.93
C THR A 101 7.00 4.32 -6.35
N GLY A 102 6.84 4.47 -5.04
CA GLY A 102 5.63 4.11 -4.33
C GLY A 102 4.46 5.03 -4.64
N LEU A 103 3.28 4.51 -4.39
CA LEU A 103 2.01 5.23 -4.47
C LEU A 103 1.54 5.56 -3.06
N LEU A 104 1.43 6.85 -2.74
CA LEU A 104 0.83 7.30 -1.50
C LEU A 104 -0.66 6.91 -1.50
N LEU A 105 -1.05 6.05 -0.57
CA LEU A 105 -2.44 5.64 -0.41
C LEU A 105 -3.22 6.63 0.47
N PHE A 106 -2.63 7.03 1.59
CA PHE A 106 -3.11 8.14 2.42
C PHE A 106 -2.03 8.64 3.40
N GLU A 107 -2.24 9.85 3.91
CA GLU A 107 -1.43 10.49 4.97
C GLU A 107 -2.34 11.30 5.92
N ARG A 108 -1.92 11.44 7.18
CA ARG A 108 -2.57 12.22 8.24
C ARG A 108 -1.59 13.16 8.94
#